data_AF-A0A084QL17-F1
#
_entry.id   AF-A0A084QL17-F1
#
_cell.length_a   1.000
_cell.length_b   1.000
_cell.length_c   1.000
_cell.angle_alpha   90.00
_cell.angle_beta   90.00
_cell.angle_gamma   90.00
#
_symmetry.space_group_name_H-M   'P 1'
#
loop_
_entity.id
_entity.type
_entity.pdbx_description
1 polymer ?
#
loop_
_entity_poly.entity_id
_entity_poly.type
_entity_poly.pdbx_seq_one_letter_code
_entity_poly.pdbx_strand_id
1 'polypeptide(L)'
;MPPRLPTPSAIGAPLRPFSFLRPFSSTSAASAANDTPSSNPPPRASTTHSLAGLNNSNSASTARGAPRQQKQPPPKWQQRGDISSKLLERYRGRADDTTRNRQARLEVLRNQQISRDYLRQMPRNWDIGDVYSPNDLSPIEMAKWRKRSPRTADVVNALGIRPLDMYKNFCLIQDFTSPTGAIQPRSTTRLSLVNQRKVAKMIRRAQGMGIYPTIHDHPELIRDDFYPQRK
;
A
#
# COMPACT_ATOMS: atom_id res chain seq x y z
N MET A 1 38.19 -0.84 -52.71
CA MET A 1 38.78 -1.33 -51.44
C MET A 1 39.06 -0.13 -50.57
N PRO A 2 38.46 0.02 -49.38
CA PRO A 2 38.77 1.16 -48.50
C PRO A 2 40.01 0.87 -47.62
N PRO A 3 40.86 1.88 -47.35
CA PRO A 3 42.08 1.71 -46.55
C PRO A 3 41.80 1.62 -45.05
N ARG A 4 42.60 0.78 -44.37
CA ARG A 4 42.52 0.49 -42.92
C ARG A 4 43.31 1.54 -42.12
N LEU A 5 42.70 2.12 -41.10
CA LEU A 5 43.37 2.97 -40.10
C LEU A 5 43.89 2.10 -38.94
N PRO A 6 45.09 2.39 -38.39
CA PRO A 6 45.65 1.65 -37.26
C PRO A 6 45.09 2.11 -35.90
N THR A 7 44.83 1.13 -35.04
CA THR A 7 44.45 1.25 -33.62
C THR A 7 45.67 1.56 -32.74
N PRO A 8 45.60 2.49 -31.76
CA PRO A 8 46.56 2.52 -30.67
C PRO A 8 46.14 1.57 -29.53
N SER A 9 47.08 0.69 -29.17
CA SER A 9 47.02 -0.29 -28.08
C SER A 9 47.16 0.35 -26.70
N ALA A 10 46.52 -0.30 -25.72
CA ALA A 10 46.50 0.06 -24.30
C ALA A 10 47.77 -0.39 -23.54
N ILE A 11 48.24 0.47 -22.62
CA ILE A 11 49.12 0.21 -21.47
C ILE A 11 48.73 1.30 -20.45
N GLY A 12 48.53 1.13 -19.14
CA GLY A 12 48.59 0.03 -18.20
C GLY A 12 48.41 0.64 -16.79
N ALA A 13 47.68 -0.07 -15.92
CA ALA A 13 47.62 0.01 -14.46
C ALA A 13 47.04 1.26 -13.72
N PRO A 14 46.02 1.06 -12.85
CA PRO A 14 45.61 2.01 -11.82
C PRO A 14 46.24 1.72 -10.45
N LEU A 15 46.77 2.74 -9.77
CA LEU A 15 47.14 2.68 -8.35
C LEU A 15 46.30 3.66 -7.53
N ARG A 16 45.49 3.14 -6.61
CA ARG A 16 44.89 3.81 -5.44
C ARG A 16 44.56 2.73 -4.40
N PRO A 17 44.35 3.06 -3.11
CA PRO A 17 45.01 4.06 -2.27
C PRO A 17 45.46 3.45 -0.92
N PHE A 18 46.33 4.17 -0.20
CA PHE A 18 46.72 3.86 1.17
C PHE A 18 45.52 3.85 2.12
N SER A 19 45.39 2.75 2.85
CA SER A 19 44.42 2.46 3.89
C SER A 19 44.75 3.19 5.19
N PHE A 20 43.88 4.13 5.60
CA PHE A 20 43.88 4.67 6.96
C PHE A 20 43.07 3.77 7.89
N LEU A 21 43.76 3.26 8.89
CA LEU A 21 43.23 2.50 10.02
C LEU A 21 42.25 3.38 10.83
N ARG A 22 41.02 2.90 11.03
CA ARG A 22 40.12 3.40 12.09
C ARG A 22 40.13 2.39 13.24
N PRO A 23 40.34 2.81 14.50
CA PRO A 23 40.21 1.92 15.64
C PRO A 23 38.73 1.68 15.98
N PHE A 24 38.46 0.42 16.31
CA PHE A 24 37.19 -0.16 16.71
C PHE A 24 36.87 0.26 18.15
N SER A 25 35.69 0.85 18.39
CA SER A 25 35.19 1.09 19.76
C SER A 25 34.26 -0.02 20.19
N SER A 26 34.44 -0.39 21.46
CA SER A 26 33.96 -1.56 22.19
C SER A 26 32.44 -1.69 22.33
N THR A 27 32.00 -2.93 22.17
CA THR A 27 30.74 -3.50 22.65
C THR A 27 30.66 -3.50 24.18
N SER A 28 29.49 -3.21 24.75
CA SER A 28 28.88 -3.92 25.90
C SER A 28 27.51 -3.33 26.25
N ALA A 29 26.44 -4.13 26.13
CA ALA A 29 25.47 -4.34 27.20
C ALA A 29 24.45 -5.39 26.77
N ALA A 30 24.51 -6.53 27.46
CA ALA A 30 23.51 -7.57 27.44
C ALA A 30 22.28 -7.10 28.23
N SER A 31 21.08 -7.46 27.76
CA SER A 31 19.92 -7.66 28.62
C SER A 31 19.20 -8.90 28.12
N ALA A 32 19.10 -9.84 29.04
CA ALA A 32 18.49 -11.14 28.87
C ALA A 32 16.96 -11.06 28.79
N ALA A 33 16.41 -12.05 28.08
CA ALA A 33 15.23 -12.84 28.39
C ALA A 33 13.96 -12.16 28.94
N ASN A 34 12.89 -12.26 28.16
CA ASN A 34 11.67 -12.89 28.67
C ASN A 34 10.90 -13.55 27.52
N ASP A 35 10.79 -14.87 27.60
CA ASP A 35 9.95 -15.72 26.77
C ASP A 35 8.55 -15.87 27.38
N THR A 36 7.59 -16.14 26.47
CA THR A 36 6.21 -16.65 26.64
C THR A 36 5.06 -15.64 26.83
N PRO A 37 3.81 -15.98 26.42
CA PRO A 37 3.39 -16.70 25.22
C PRO A 37 2.31 -15.97 24.40
N SER A 38 2.16 -16.43 23.16
CA SER A 38 1.08 -16.16 22.22
C SER A 38 -0.32 -16.30 22.82
N SER A 39 -1.09 -15.21 22.81
CA SER A 39 -2.56 -15.24 22.73
C SER A 39 -3.02 -14.08 21.84
N ASN A 40 -3.54 -14.40 20.66
CA ASN A 40 -4.12 -13.47 19.70
C ASN A 40 -5.30 -12.69 20.31
N PRO A 41 -5.29 -11.36 20.37
CA PRO A 41 -6.52 -10.59 20.51
C PRO A 41 -7.16 -10.38 19.11
N PRO A 42 -8.49 -10.54 18.96
CA PRO A 42 -9.19 -10.19 17.72
C PRO A 42 -9.16 -8.66 17.49
N PRO A 43 -9.27 -8.19 16.24
CA PRO A 43 -9.28 -6.76 15.96
C PRO A 43 -10.51 -6.10 16.60
N ARG A 44 -10.26 -5.21 17.58
CA ARG A 44 -11.27 -4.30 18.12
C ARG A 44 -11.77 -3.39 17.00
N ALA A 45 -12.98 -3.68 16.53
CA ALA A 45 -13.77 -2.75 15.74
C ALA A 45 -13.96 -1.46 16.54
N SER A 46 -13.58 -0.33 15.94
CA SER A 46 -13.88 1.00 16.44
C SER A 46 -15.40 1.17 16.48
N THR A 47 -15.96 1.05 17.67
CA THR A 47 -17.36 1.35 17.96
C THR A 47 -17.55 2.87 17.83
N THR A 48 -17.79 3.34 16.61
CA THR A 48 -18.34 4.68 16.40
C THR A 48 -19.77 4.65 16.90
N HIS A 49 -19.99 5.31 18.03
CA HIS A 49 -21.24 5.42 18.77
C HIS A 49 -22.44 5.66 17.85
N SER A 50 -23.25 4.63 17.64
CA SER A 50 -24.59 4.75 17.06
C SER A 50 -25.52 5.37 18.11
N LEU A 51 -25.56 6.71 18.16
CA LEU A 51 -26.63 7.44 18.84
C LEU A 51 -27.84 7.52 17.90
N ALA A 52 -28.56 6.41 17.80
CA ALA A 52 -29.90 6.36 17.23
C ALA A 52 -30.68 5.26 17.96
N GLY A 53 -30.95 5.49 19.24
CA GLY A 53 -31.86 4.70 20.06
C GLY A 53 -33.06 5.56 20.42
N LEU A 54 -34.15 5.39 19.69
CA LEU A 54 -35.45 5.99 19.97
C LEU A 54 -36.03 5.44 21.28
N ASN A 55 -36.69 6.34 22.02
CA ASN A 55 -37.92 6.09 22.77
C ASN A 55 -37.84 5.18 24.01
N ASN A 56 -37.76 5.81 25.20
CA ASN A 56 -38.36 5.23 26.40
C ASN A 56 -39.41 6.20 26.96
N SER A 57 -40.67 5.85 26.72
CA SER A 57 -41.84 6.47 27.31
C SER A 57 -42.05 5.94 28.74
N ASN A 58 -42.37 6.86 29.65
CA ASN A 58 -42.93 6.69 30.99
C ASN A 58 -42.03 6.18 32.11
N SER A 59 -41.66 7.10 33.01
CA SER A 59 -41.91 6.92 34.45
C SER A 59 -41.90 8.27 35.16
N ALA A 60 -42.96 8.49 35.92
CA ALA A 60 -43.27 9.69 36.68
C ALA A 60 -42.38 9.85 37.93
N SER A 61 -42.55 11.03 38.55
CA SER A 61 -42.22 11.40 39.94
C SER A 61 -40.77 11.82 40.24
N THR A 62 -40.58 13.11 40.51
CA THR A 62 -40.32 13.65 41.86
C THR A 62 -39.60 14.99 41.73
N ALA A 63 -40.24 16.03 42.25
CA ALA A 63 -39.84 17.42 42.18
C ALA A 63 -38.60 17.74 43.03
N ARG A 64 -37.82 18.76 42.62
CA ARG A 64 -37.27 19.84 43.48
C ARG A 64 -36.52 20.92 42.69
N GLY A 65 -37.05 22.14 42.74
CA GLY A 65 -36.25 23.38 42.90
C GLY A 65 -35.75 24.13 41.65
N ALA A 66 -36.61 24.90 40.98
CA ALA A 66 -36.20 26.10 40.21
C ALA A 66 -37.37 27.11 40.11
N PRO A 67 -37.13 28.44 40.18
CA PRO A 67 -38.20 29.43 40.19
C PRO A 67 -38.84 29.53 38.79
N ARG A 68 -40.15 29.36 38.79
CA ARG A 68 -41.04 29.30 37.63
C ARG A 68 -41.29 30.72 37.11
N GLN A 69 -40.57 31.15 36.07
CA GLN A 69 -41.04 32.25 35.23
C GLN A 69 -42.33 31.79 34.54
N GLN A 70 -43.43 32.42 34.94
CA GLN A 70 -44.78 32.17 34.48
C GLN A 70 -44.92 32.77 33.06
N LYS A 71 -44.44 32.05 32.03
CA LYS A 71 -44.85 32.31 30.65
C LYS A 71 -46.32 31.92 30.54
N GLN A 72 -47.16 32.92 30.28
CA GLN A 72 -48.61 32.79 30.14
C GLN A 72 -48.97 31.71 29.11
N PRO A 73 -50.05 30.94 29.33
CA PRO A 73 -50.53 30.00 28.32
C PRO A 73 -51.03 30.81 27.10
N PRO A 74 -50.66 30.43 25.86
CA PRO A 74 -51.15 31.12 24.68
C PRO A 74 -52.69 31.00 24.60
N PRO A 75 -53.38 32.02 24.04
CA PRO A 75 -54.84 32.07 24.00
C PRO A 75 -55.47 30.93 23.17
N LYS A 76 -56.62 30.41 23.63
CA LYS A 76 -57.31 29.19 23.16
C LYS A 76 -58.15 29.33 21.87
N TRP A 77 -57.81 30.21 20.93
CA TRP A 77 -58.61 30.43 19.71
C TRP A 77 -57.83 30.26 18.39
N GLN A 78 -56.86 29.34 18.31
CA GLN A 78 -56.07 29.15 17.07
C GLN A 78 -55.71 27.68 16.76
N GLN A 79 -56.40 26.68 17.34
CA GLN A 79 -56.14 25.26 17.05
C GLN A 79 -56.94 24.70 15.85
N ARG A 80 -57.14 25.50 14.80
CA ARG A 80 -57.65 25.04 13.49
C ARG A 80 -56.62 25.41 12.42
N GLY A 81 -55.55 24.61 12.32
CA GLY A 81 -54.44 24.83 11.39
C GLY A 81 -53.07 24.33 11.90
N ASP A 82 -52.94 24.10 13.21
CA ASP A 82 -51.67 23.75 13.85
C ASP A 82 -51.14 22.33 13.56
N ILE A 83 -52.00 21.42 13.11
CA ILE A 83 -51.60 20.03 12.86
C ILE A 83 -50.93 19.93 11.48
N SER A 84 -51.41 20.67 10.48
CA SER A 84 -50.82 20.70 9.14
C SER A 84 -49.48 21.42 9.13
N SER A 85 -49.34 22.53 9.86
CA SER A 85 -48.07 23.26 9.99
C SER A 85 -46.99 22.40 10.66
N LYS A 86 -47.30 21.72 11.76
CA LYS A 86 -46.38 20.79 12.44
C LYS A 86 -46.04 19.54 11.62
N LEU A 87 -46.90 19.14 10.70
CA LEU A 87 -46.64 18.03 9.78
C LEU A 87 -45.71 18.46 8.64
N LEU A 88 -45.89 19.66 8.09
CA LEU A 88 -44.98 20.29 7.13
C LEU A 88 -43.58 20.53 7.73
N GLU A 89 -43.49 21.01 8.96
CA GLU A 89 -42.23 21.18 9.70
C GLU A 89 -41.47 19.85 9.84
N ARG A 90 -42.17 18.76 10.15
CA ARG A 90 -41.58 17.40 10.25
C ARG A 90 -41.15 16.84 8.89
N TYR A 91 -41.90 17.13 7.82
CA TYR A 91 -41.51 16.74 6.46
C TYR A 91 -40.27 17.52 5.99
N ARG A 92 -40.18 18.81 6.30
CA ARG A 92 -38.99 19.63 6.07
C ARG A 92 -37.79 19.12 6.86
N GLY A 93 -37.93 18.96 8.18
CA GLY A 93 -36.87 18.41 9.04
C GLY A 93 -36.38 17.03 8.58
N ARG A 94 -37.28 16.11 8.21
CA ARG A 94 -36.88 14.79 7.69
C ARG A 94 -36.20 14.87 6.32
N ALA A 95 -36.64 15.75 5.43
CA ALA A 95 -35.96 15.98 4.15
C ALA A 95 -34.56 16.58 4.36
N ASP A 96 -34.44 17.53 5.27
CA ASP A 96 -33.18 18.18 5.66
C ASP A 96 -32.22 17.17 6.32
N ASP A 97 -32.73 16.28 7.18
CA ASP A 97 -31.94 15.21 7.78
C ASP A 97 -31.41 14.23 6.72
N THR A 98 -32.22 13.85 5.73
CA THR A 98 -31.77 12.96 4.65
C THR A 98 -30.73 13.62 3.75
N THR A 99 -30.86 14.92 3.46
CA THR A 99 -29.89 15.66 2.66
C THR A 99 -28.60 15.89 3.43
N ARG A 100 -28.68 16.24 4.72
CA ARG A 100 -27.53 16.39 5.63
C ARG A 100 -26.77 15.08 5.81
N ASN A 101 -27.47 13.96 6.01
CA ASN A 101 -26.84 12.64 6.10
C ASN A 101 -26.15 12.25 4.79
N ARG A 102 -26.75 12.58 3.64
CA ARG A 102 -26.12 12.37 2.32
C ARG A 102 -24.87 13.24 2.16
N GLN A 103 -24.93 14.52 2.53
CA GLN A 103 -23.79 15.44 2.50
C GLN A 103 -22.65 14.96 3.40
N ALA A 104 -22.95 14.59 4.64
CA ALA A 104 -21.95 14.05 5.57
C ALA A 104 -21.27 12.78 5.01
N ARG A 105 -22.03 11.89 4.36
CA ARG A 105 -21.47 10.70 3.70
C ARG A 105 -20.55 11.07 2.54
N LEU A 106 -20.92 12.07 1.74
CA LEU A 106 -20.08 12.56 0.63
C LEU A 106 -18.81 13.24 1.15
N GLU A 107 -18.89 14.00 2.23
CA GLU A 107 -17.74 14.62 2.88
C GLU A 107 -16.75 13.58 3.40
N VAL A 108 -17.24 12.50 4.00
CA VAL A 108 -16.38 11.38 4.43
C VAL A 108 -15.65 10.76 3.23
N LEU A 109 -16.33 10.52 2.11
CA LEU A 109 -15.69 9.99 0.90
C LEU A 109 -14.67 10.97 0.32
N ARG A 110 -14.99 12.27 0.31
CA ARG A 110 -14.07 13.32 -0.13
C ARG A 110 -12.81 13.34 0.74
N ASN A 111 -12.96 13.29 2.06
CA ASN A 111 -11.83 13.28 2.99
C ASN A 111 -10.96 12.04 2.83
N GLN A 112 -11.58 10.88 2.58
CA GLN A 112 -10.84 9.65 2.26
C GLN A 112 -10.05 9.79 0.96
N GLN A 113 -10.61 10.41 -0.08
CA GLN A 113 -9.90 10.63 -1.34
C GLN A 113 -8.72 11.59 -1.14
N ILE A 114 -8.95 12.72 -0.48
CA ILE A 114 -7.91 13.70 -0.13
C ILE A 114 -6.78 13.03 0.65
N SER A 115 -7.10 12.21 1.66
CA SER A 115 -6.08 11.48 2.43
C SER A 115 -5.27 10.51 1.55
N ARG A 116 -5.91 9.83 0.60
CA ARG A 116 -5.22 8.91 -0.32
C ARG A 116 -4.29 9.66 -1.26
N ASP A 117 -4.70 10.82 -1.73
CA ASP A 117 -3.90 11.65 -2.62
C ASP A 117 -2.65 12.18 -1.90
N TYR A 118 -2.77 12.60 -0.63
CA TYR A 118 -1.60 12.96 0.19
C TYR A 118 -0.66 11.79 0.43
N LEU A 119 -1.18 10.58 0.69
CA LEU A 119 -0.34 9.39 0.86
C LEU A 119 0.43 9.04 -0.43
N ARG A 120 -0.19 9.20 -1.61
CA ARG A 120 0.49 9.00 -2.91
C ARG A 120 1.59 10.02 -3.17
N GLN A 121 1.44 11.24 -2.65
CA GLN A 121 2.47 12.27 -2.76
C GLN A 121 3.71 11.94 -1.95
N MET A 122 3.60 11.12 -0.90
CA MET A 122 4.69 10.68 -0.04
C MET A 122 5.40 9.45 -0.64
N PRO A 123 6.58 9.60 -1.26
CA PRO A 123 7.23 8.50 -1.98
C PRO A 123 8.08 7.61 -1.08
N ARG A 124 8.39 8.06 0.14
CA ARG A 124 9.17 7.32 1.13
C ARG A 124 8.21 6.55 2.04
N ASN A 125 8.48 5.26 2.19
CA ASN A 125 7.88 4.44 3.24
C ASN A 125 8.77 4.57 4.49
N TRP A 126 8.18 4.92 5.63
CA TRP A 126 8.89 5.07 6.89
C TRP A 126 8.78 3.78 7.70
N ASP A 127 9.92 3.25 8.09
CA ASP A 127 10.00 2.08 8.96
C ASP A 127 10.23 2.50 10.42
N ILE A 128 9.87 1.63 11.35
CA ILE A 128 10.03 1.88 12.78
C ILE A 128 11.53 1.86 13.10
N GLY A 129 12.02 2.92 13.75
CA GLY A 129 13.45 3.08 14.06
C GLY A 129 14.22 3.96 13.08
N ASP A 130 13.60 4.35 11.95
CA ASP A 130 14.18 5.37 11.07
C ASP A 130 14.24 6.72 11.79
N VAL A 131 15.44 7.31 11.86
CA VAL A 131 15.63 8.68 12.32
C VAL A 131 15.32 9.64 11.19
N TYR A 132 14.50 10.65 11.47
CA TYR A 132 14.17 11.71 10.51
C TYR A 132 14.78 13.04 10.95
N SER A 133 15.11 13.86 9.96
CA SER A 133 15.42 15.28 10.11
C SER A 133 14.31 16.12 9.46
N PRO A 134 14.13 17.39 9.85
CA PRO A 134 13.16 18.27 9.18
C PRO A 134 13.38 18.38 7.67
N ASN A 135 14.63 18.24 7.21
CA ASN A 135 14.97 18.27 5.79
C ASN A 135 14.41 17.06 5.01
N ASP A 136 14.19 15.92 5.66
CA ASP A 136 13.66 14.71 5.03
C ASP A 136 12.19 14.85 4.62
N LEU A 137 11.49 15.88 5.11
CA LEU A 137 10.11 16.20 4.70
C LEU A 137 10.06 17.22 3.57
N SER A 138 11.22 17.69 3.09
CA SER A 138 11.28 18.68 2.01
C SER A 138 10.92 18.06 0.66
N PRO A 139 10.32 18.83 -0.26
CA PRO A 139 10.01 18.35 -1.61
C PRO A 139 11.24 17.83 -2.39
N ILE A 140 12.43 18.35 -2.06
CA ILE A 140 13.70 18.00 -2.70
C ILE A 140 14.11 16.58 -2.30
N GLU A 141 14.09 16.26 -1.01
CA GLU A 141 14.39 14.90 -0.54
C GLU A 141 13.32 13.90 -1.01
N MET A 142 12.04 14.29 -0.98
CA MET A 142 10.95 13.50 -1.55
C MET A 142 11.19 13.14 -3.03
N ALA A 143 11.70 14.08 -3.83
CA ALA A 143 12.02 13.83 -5.23
C ALA A 143 13.16 12.80 -5.41
N LYS A 144 14.09 12.67 -4.45
CA LYS A 144 15.15 11.65 -4.49
C LYS A 144 14.56 10.25 -4.28
N TRP A 145 13.69 10.07 -3.31
CA TRP A 145 13.05 8.76 -3.04
C TRP A 145 12.05 8.34 -4.13
N ARG A 146 11.52 9.29 -4.91
CA ARG A 146 10.71 8.95 -6.09
C ARG A 146 11.48 8.17 -7.15
N LYS A 147 12.82 8.31 -7.18
CA LYS A 147 13.67 7.54 -8.09
C LYS A 147 13.86 6.14 -7.51
N ARG A 148 13.30 5.13 -8.17
CA ARG A 148 13.54 3.73 -7.81
C ARG A 148 15.03 3.41 -7.97
N SER A 149 15.71 3.13 -6.86
CA SER A 149 17.08 2.61 -6.92
C SER A 149 17.07 1.23 -7.59
N PRO A 150 17.95 0.97 -8.57
CA PRO A 150 18.04 -0.35 -9.16
C PRO A 150 18.49 -1.37 -8.10
N ARG A 151 17.95 -2.59 -8.17
CA ARG A 151 18.48 -3.70 -7.38
C ARG A 151 19.96 -3.89 -7.73
N THR A 152 20.81 -3.84 -6.71
CA THR A 152 22.27 -3.94 -6.88
C THR A 152 22.72 -5.40 -7.00
N ALA A 153 22.05 -6.31 -6.31
CA ALA A 153 22.38 -7.73 -6.31
C ALA A 153 21.57 -8.52 -7.36
N ASP A 154 22.25 -9.46 -8.03
CA ASP A 154 21.64 -10.42 -8.93
C ASP A 154 20.84 -11.46 -8.12
N VAL A 155 19.53 -11.55 -8.38
CA VAL A 155 18.60 -12.44 -7.68
C VAL A 155 19.02 -13.91 -7.77
N VAL A 156 19.54 -14.34 -8.92
CA VAL A 156 19.95 -15.74 -9.12
C VAL A 156 21.14 -16.10 -8.24
N ASN A 157 22.08 -15.16 -8.08
CA ASN A 157 23.23 -15.34 -7.19
C ASN A 157 22.84 -15.22 -5.71
N ALA A 158 21.96 -14.27 -5.38
CA ALA A 158 21.48 -14.08 -4.01
C ALA A 158 20.73 -15.32 -3.49
N LEU A 159 19.96 -15.99 -4.36
CA LEU A 159 19.25 -17.23 -4.04
C LEU A 159 20.11 -18.49 -4.22
N GLY A 160 21.30 -18.39 -4.81
CA GLY A 160 22.20 -19.54 -5.03
C GLY A 160 21.65 -20.63 -5.96
N ILE A 161 20.66 -20.30 -6.81
CA ILE A 161 19.98 -21.28 -7.67
C ILE A 161 20.69 -21.44 -9.02
N ARG A 162 20.63 -22.66 -9.58
CA ARG A 162 21.10 -22.94 -10.95
C ARG A 162 19.92 -22.88 -11.93
N PRO A 163 19.82 -21.85 -12.80
CA PRO A 163 18.65 -21.70 -13.66
C PRO A 163 18.40 -22.89 -14.58
N LEU A 164 19.45 -23.51 -15.12
CA LEU A 164 19.31 -24.59 -16.10
C LEU A 164 18.53 -25.81 -15.56
N ASP A 165 18.59 -26.07 -14.26
CA ASP A 165 17.89 -27.20 -13.64
C ASP A 165 16.45 -26.87 -13.27
N MET A 166 16.13 -25.58 -13.16
CA MET A 166 14.84 -25.07 -12.72
C MET A 166 13.82 -24.91 -13.86
N TYR A 167 14.07 -25.52 -15.02
CA TYR A 167 13.23 -25.37 -16.21
C TYR A 167 11.79 -25.88 -16.04
N LYS A 168 11.53 -26.70 -15.02
CA LYS A 168 10.19 -27.23 -14.68
C LYS A 168 9.38 -26.25 -13.82
N ASN A 169 10.01 -25.23 -13.25
CA ASN A 169 9.33 -24.25 -12.40
C ASN A 169 8.79 -23.12 -13.28
N PHE A 170 7.49 -23.19 -13.58
CA PHE A 170 6.82 -22.21 -14.45
C PHE A 170 6.75 -20.82 -13.83
N CYS A 171 6.58 -20.70 -12.51
CA CYS A 171 6.57 -19.42 -11.82
C CYS A 171 7.89 -18.68 -12.00
N LEU A 172 9.01 -19.41 -11.88
CA LEU A 172 10.33 -18.82 -12.07
C LEU A 172 10.58 -18.40 -13.53
N ILE A 173 10.02 -19.13 -14.50
CA ILE A 173 10.09 -18.72 -15.91
C ILE A 173 9.29 -17.43 -16.13
N GLN A 174 8.08 -17.34 -15.57
CA GLN A 174 7.17 -16.20 -15.72
C GLN A 174 7.83 -14.89 -15.29
N ASP A 175 8.56 -14.89 -14.17
CA ASP A 175 9.28 -13.70 -13.66
C ASP A 175 10.28 -13.11 -14.68
N PHE A 176 10.81 -13.92 -15.61
CA PHE A 176 11.80 -13.52 -16.61
C PHE A 176 11.23 -13.45 -18.04
N THR A 177 9.95 -13.72 -18.23
CA THR A 177 9.25 -13.54 -19.51
C THR A 177 8.34 -12.31 -19.50
N SER A 178 8.10 -11.74 -20.66
CA SER A 178 7.03 -10.77 -20.89
C SER A 178 5.69 -11.53 -20.89
N PRO A 179 4.54 -10.88 -20.61
CA PRO A 179 3.22 -11.50 -20.80
C PRO A 179 2.99 -12.06 -22.21
N THR A 180 3.77 -11.63 -23.21
CA THR A 180 3.79 -12.17 -24.58
C THR A 180 4.63 -13.45 -24.73
N GLY A 181 5.23 -13.99 -23.67
CA GLY A 181 6.14 -15.13 -23.73
C GLY A 181 7.58 -14.83 -24.20
N ALA A 182 7.88 -13.57 -24.53
CA ALA A 182 9.22 -13.14 -24.92
C ALA A 182 10.19 -13.05 -23.72
N ILE A 183 11.46 -13.42 -23.88
CA ILE A 183 12.46 -13.33 -22.82
C ILE A 183 12.78 -11.85 -22.53
N GLN A 184 12.64 -11.42 -21.27
CA GLN A 184 12.92 -10.04 -20.90
C GLN A 184 14.40 -9.68 -21.10
N PRO A 185 14.71 -8.45 -21.57
CA PRO A 185 16.09 -8.01 -21.74
C PRO A 185 16.78 -7.80 -20.38
N ARG A 186 18.12 -7.81 -20.39
CA ARG A 186 18.94 -7.59 -19.18
C ARG A 186 18.63 -6.25 -18.48
N SER A 187 18.23 -5.23 -19.23
CA SER A 187 17.83 -3.93 -18.68
C SER A 187 16.61 -4.01 -17.78
N THR A 188 15.73 -4.98 -17.99
CA THR A 188 14.54 -5.23 -17.18
C THR A 188 14.84 -6.20 -16.06
N THR A 189 15.45 -7.35 -16.35
CA THR A 189 15.73 -8.42 -15.37
C THR A 189 16.84 -8.07 -14.37
N ARG A 190 17.75 -7.18 -14.75
CA ARG A 190 18.91 -6.74 -13.96
C ARG A 190 19.83 -7.87 -13.49
N LEU A 191 19.82 -9.00 -14.19
CA LEU A 191 20.74 -10.11 -13.91
C LEU A 191 22.17 -9.81 -14.42
N SER A 192 23.16 -10.52 -13.88
CA SER A 192 24.49 -10.60 -14.47
C SER A 192 24.42 -11.17 -15.87
N LEU A 193 25.32 -10.77 -16.79
CA LEU A 193 25.31 -11.24 -18.18
C LEU A 193 25.41 -12.77 -18.27
N VAL A 194 26.20 -13.38 -17.39
CA VAL A 194 26.36 -14.84 -17.33
C VAL A 194 25.05 -15.51 -16.92
N ASN A 195 24.39 -14.98 -15.89
CA ASN A 195 23.14 -15.53 -15.39
C ASN A 195 21.97 -15.28 -16.35
N GLN A 196 21.92 -14.11 -16.99
CA GLN A 196 20.96 -13.82 -18.06
C GLN A 196 21.04 -14.86 -19.19
N ARG A 197 22.25 -15.27 -19.60
CA ARG A 197 22.41 -16.34 -20.62
C ARG A 197 21.90 -17.69 -20.12
N LYS A 198 22.15 -18.04 -18.85
CA LYS A 198 21.67 -19.28 -18.22
C LYS A 198 20.14 -19.30 -18.12
N VAL A 199 19.53 -18.20 -17.65
CA VAL A 199 18.06 -18.02 -17.58
C VAL A 199 17.46 -18.10 -18.99
N ALA A 200 18.01 -17.38 -19.96
CA ALA A 200 17.52 -17.43 -21.33
C ALA A 200 17.62 -18.85 -21.95
N LYS A 201 18.68 -19.60 -21.61
CA LYS A 201 18.84 -21.01 -22.04
C LYS A 201 17.83 -21.93 -21.35
N MET A 202 17.53 -21.72 -20.08
CA MET A 202 16.46 -22.43 -19.36
C MET A 202 15.09 -22.18 -19.99
N ILE A 203 14.74 -20.93 -20.31
CA ILE A 203 13.45 -20.57 -20.93
C ILE A 203 13.31 -21.21 -22.31
N ARG A 204 14.33 -21.07 -23.17
CA ARG A 204 14.33 -21.71 -24.50
C ARG A 204 14.22 -23.23 -24.43
N ARG A 205 14.82 -23.85 -23.39
CA ARG A 205 14.69 -25.29 -23.15
C ARG A 205 13.22 -25.64 -22.83
N ALA A 206 12.59 -24.92 -21.90
CA ALA A 206 11.19 -25.16 -21.53
C ALA A 206 10.23 -24.98 -22.72
N GLN A 207 10.41 -23.91 -23.50
CA GLN A 207 9.64 -23.65 -24.71
C GLN A 207 9.89 -24.72 -25.79
N GLY A 208 11.15 -25.11 -26.02
CA GLY A 208 11.52 -26.14 -26.99
C GLY A 208 11.03 -27.55 -26.63
N MET A 209 10.82 -27.84 -25.35
CA MET A 209 10.18 -29.09 -24.90
C MET A 209 8.65 -29.04 -24.92
N GLY A 210 8.06 -27.87 -25.20
CA GLY A 210 6.59 -27.71 -25.25
C GLY A 210 5.90 -27.67 -23.89
N ILE A 211 6.66 -27.53 -22.78
CA ILE A 211 6.06 -27.45 -21.43
C ILE A 211 5.68 -26.02 -21.02
N TYR A 212 6.21 -25.00 -21.72
CA TYR A 212 5.91 -23.59 -21.45
C TYR A 212 5.52 -22.88 -22.75
N PRO A 213 4.42 -22.07 -22.76
CA PRO A 213 3.96 -21.38 -23.96
C PRO A 213 4.94 -20.31 -24.48
N THR A 214 4.86 -20.04 -25.78
CA THR A 214 5.71 -19.05 -26.47
C THR A 214 5.05 -17.68 -26.65
N ILE A 215 3.71 -17.62 -26.62
CA ILE A 215 2.91 -16.43 -27.00
C ILE A 215 2.28 -15.74 -25.78
N HIS A 216 2.09 -16.47 -24.69
CA HIS A 216 1.42 -16.01 -23.48
C HIS A 216 2.08 -16.63 -22.25
N ASP A 217 1.69 -16.19 -21.06
CA ASP A 217 2.08 -16.83 -19.80
C ASP A 217 1.43 -18.21 -19.65
N HIS A 218 1.99 -19.04 -18.76
CA HIS A 218 1.47 -20.38 -18.51
C HIS A 218 0.00 -20.32 -18.02
N PRO A 219 -0.92 -21.12 -18.58
CA PRO A 219 -2.36 -20.98 -18.35
C PRO A 219 -2.77 -21.16 -16.87
N GLU A 220 -2.10 -22.04 -16.13
CA GLU A 220 -2.37 -22.21 -14.69
C GLU A 220 -1.97 -20.98 -13.85
N LEU A 221 -1.02 -20.15 -14.32
CA LEU A 221 -0.57 -18.97 -13.59
C LEU A 221 -1.51 -17.78 -13.78
N ILE A 222 -2.11 -17.66 -14.97
CA ILE A 222 -3.07 -16.60 -15.29
C ILE A 222 -4.52 -16.98 -14.96
N ARG A 223 -4.75 -18.22 -14.51
CA ARG A 223 -6.09 -18.74 -14.23
C ARG A 223 -6.87 -17.86 -13.24
N ASP A 224 -6.21 -17.37 -12.20
CA ASP A 224 -6.82 -16.56 -11.16
C ASP A 224 -7.27 -15.17 -11.66
N ASP A 225 -6.60 -14.64 -12.68
CA ASP A 225 -6.95 -13.36 -13.31
C ASP A 225 -8.25 -13.48 -14.12
N PHE A 226 -8.47 -14.62 -14.78
CA PHE A 226 -9.67 -14.88 -15.59
C PHE A 226 -10.84 -15.43 -14.78
N TYR A 227 -10.56 -16.31 -13.82
CA TYR A 227 -11.56 -17.02 -13.02
C TYR A 227 -11.30 -16.79 -11.53
N PRO A 228 -11.59 -15.58 -11.00
CA PRO A 228 -11.40 -15.31 -9.60
C PRO A 228 -12.24 -16.28 -8.78
N GLN A 229 -11.57 -17.14 -8.02
CA GLN A 229 -12.25 -18.06 -7.11
C GLN A 229 -13.04 -17.22 -6.11
N ARG A 230 -14.36 -17.43 -6.03
CA ARG A 230 -15.17 -16.87 -4.96
C ARG A 230 -14.72 -17.52 -3.66
N LYS A 231 -13.80 -16.87 -2.96
CA LYS A 231 -13.43 -17.19 -1.58
C LYS A 231 -14.53 -16.78 -0.62
#